data_AF-A0A7C4BPL4-F1
#
_entry.id   AF-A0A7C4BPL4-F1
#
_cell.length_a   1.000
_cell.length_b   1.000
_cell.length_c   1.000
_cell.angle_alpha   90.00
_cell.angle_beta   90.00
_cell.angle_gamma   90.00
#
_symmetry.space_group_name_H-M   'P 1'
#
loop_
_entity.id
_entity.type
_entity.pdbx_description
1 polymer ?
#
loop_
_entity_poly.entity_id
_entity_poly.type
_entity_poly.pdbx_seq_one_letter_code
_entity_poly.pdbx_strand_id
1 'polypeptide(L)'
;MATGRTISASFLTDLDRQVIELCESISKTIYDSIPSNELKKEFLKEYGKISYTRDGGLGLAGGKLQRDALCTRGRQGKAPFSNRNLRWHPLIVAENRPIFAKEIERIEIQGEDEAQILIFIVKDSKGNEIGYTSDKVHEMPERFVVLPEHWFPHIENLRNWNDTLWTQNSCVIPALEACNWWDSVETYAVLGIALAVDLYGSDFGKLYNNIMKILSEQTIDESIELPTTLFPIDNEDIIRCPVCRLNISKGLEGFRKSNRGETWQPAWRSSKKEEGDDSSIQIMHINPLSESEIRHNSNNVRYGHRWCNVAMTDHSLDETLDFMEFVVRIHNRCK
;
A
#
# COMPACT_ATOMS: atom_id res chain seq x y z
N MET A 1 8.68 -22.41 1.24
CA MET A 1 7.55 -21.50 1.51
C MET A 1 7.04 -21.03 0.17
N ALA A 2 5.72 -20.93 -0.02
CA ALA A 2 5.15 -20.24 -1.18
C ALA A 2 5.68 -18.80 -1.23
N THR A 3 6.65 -18.57 -2.11
CA THR A 3 7.33 -17.28 -2.35
C THR A 3 7.02 -16.76 -3.75
N GLY A 4 5.94 -17.27 -4.35
CA GLY A 4 5.49 -16.89 -5.67
C GLY A 4 5.28 -15.39 -5.82
N ARG A 5 5.41 -14.93 -7.06
CA ARG A 5 4.93 -13.62 -7.49
C ARG A 5 3.39 -13.67 -7.53
N THR A 6 2.75 -12.52 -7.49
CA THR A 6 1.32 -12.41 -7.81
C THR A 6 1.03 -13.02 -9.19
N ILE A 7 0.09 -13.97 -9.23
CA ILE A 7 -0.17 -14.82 -10.41
C ILE A 7 -0.49 -13.99 -11.65
N SER A 8 -1.31 -12.96 -11.47
CA SER A 8 -1.74 -12.07 -12.54
C SER A 8 -0.89 -10.81 -12.65
N ALA A 9 0.34 -10.80 -12.14
CA ALA A 9 1.09 -9.56 -11.99
C ALA A 9 1.37 -8.81 -13.31
N SER A 10 1.47 -9.52 -14.44
CA SER A 10 1.66 -8.93 -15.76
C SER A 10 0.34 -8.65 -16.52
N PHE A 11 -0.81 -8.95 -15.93
CA PHE A 11 -2.13 -8.76 -16.53
C PHE A 11 -2.78 -7.50 -15.96
N LEU A 12 -2.63 -6.40 -16.67
CA LEU A 12 -3.27 -5.12 -16.33
C LEU A 12 -4.58 -4.99 -17.10
N THR A 13 -5.65 -4.65 -16.37
CA THR A 13 -6.90 -4.14 -16.95
C THR A 13 -6.68 -2.74 -17.54
N ASP A 14 -7.64 -2.26 -18.32
CA ASP A 14 -7.57 -0.89 -18.87
C ASP A 14 -7.55 0.16 -17.75
N LEU A 15 -8.36 -0.03 -16.71
CA LEU A 15 -8.34 0.80 -15.51
C LEU A 15 -6.94 0.82 -14.87
N ASP A 16 -6.31 -0.36 -14.69
CA ASP A 16 -4.99 -0.41 -14.07
C ASP A 16 -3.95 0.39 -14.87
N ARG A 17 -4.00 0.31 -16.21
CA ARG A 17 -3.09 1.05 -17.09
C ARG A 17 -3.29 2.55 -16.97
N GLN A 18 -4.52 3.02 -17.07
CA GLN A 18 -4.86 4.44 -16.96
C GLN A 18 -4.44 5.02 -15.60
N VAL A 19 -4.66 4.29 -14.51
CA VAL A 19 -4.27 4.71 -13.16
C VAL A 19 -2.74 4.78 -13.00
N ILE A 20 -2.02 3.82 -13.57
CA ILE A 20 -0.54 3.82 -13.55
C ILE A 20 0.01 4.95 -14.42
N GLU A 21 -0.58 5.24 -15.58
CA GLU A 21 -0.22 6.36 -16.45
C GLU A 21 -0.44 7.73 -15.78
N LEU A 22 -1.52 7.87 -15.01
CA LEU A 22 -1.77 9.06 -14.20
C LEU A 22 -0.68 9.24 -13.12
N CYS A 23 -0.32 8.15 -12.43
CA CYS A 23 0.79 8.16 -11.47
C CYS A 23 2.15 8.46 -12.14
N GLU A 24 2.37 8.00 -13.36
CA GLU A 24 3.57 8.32 -14.15
C GLU A 24 3.64 9.82 -14.48
N SER A 25 2.51 10.43 -14.85
CA SER A 25 2.41 11.88 -15.08
C SER A 25 2.71 12.69 -13.83
N ILE A 26 2.20 12.25 -12.66
CA ILE A 26 2.52 12.83 -11.36
C ILE A 26 4.02 12.66 -11.04
N SER A 27 4.56 11.45 -11.22
CA SER A 27 5.97 11.15 -10.98
C SER A 27 6.91 12.01 -11.82
N LYS A 28 6.58 12.20 -13.11
CA LYS A 28 7.32 13.07 -14.02
C LYS A 28 7.27 14.52 -13.57
N THR A 29 6.11 15.01 -13.13
CA THR A 29 5.95 16.38 -12.62
C THR A 29 6.79 16.62 -11.36
N ILE A 30 6.84 15.64 -10.46
CA ILE A 30 7.73 15.65 -9.30
C ILE A 30 9.20 15.66 -9.73
N TYR A 31 9.58 14.76 -10.63
CA TYR A 31 10.95 14.69 -11.16
C TYR A 31 11.38 16.03 -11.77
N ASP A 32 10.50 16.68 -12.52
CA ASP A 32 10.79 17.95 -13.19
C ASP A 32 10.91 19.12 -12.20
N SER A 33 10.22 19.09 -11.06
CA SER A 33 10.30 20.13 -10.02
C SER A 33 11.58 20.11 -9.18
N ILE A 34 12.29 18.98 -9.13
CA ILE A 34 13.51 18.84 -8.33
C ILE A 34 14.63 19.71 -8.92
N PRO A 35 15.31 20.57 -8.14
CA PRO A 35 16.24 21.57 -8.68
C PRO A 35 17.57 21.01 -9.20
N SER A 36 18.05 19.89 -8.66
CA SER A 36 19.35 19.30 -9.05
C SER A 36 19.19 18.04 -9.89
N ASN A 37 19.98 17.92 -10.96
CA ASN A 37 20.05 16.72 -11.80
C ASN A 37 20.56 15.48 -11.04
N GLU A 38 21.38 15.67 -10.01
CA GLU A 38 21.87 14.57 -9.16
C GLU A 38 20.73 14.04 -8.29
N LEU A 39 20.01 14.96 -7.63
CA LEU A 39 18.83 14.64 -6.82
C LEU A 39 17.71 14.01 -7.66
N LYS A 40 17.51 14.48 -8.90
CA LYS A 40 16.59 13.88 -9.87
C LYS A 40 16.91 12.40 -10.13
N LYS A 41 18.19 12.07 -10.36
CA LYS A 41 18.63 10.69 -10.60
C LYS A 41 18.42 9.82 -9.37
N GLU A 42 18.68 10.36 -8.18
CA GLU A 42 18.44 9.67 -6.92
C GLU A 42 16.95 9.40 -6.70
N PHE A 43 16.11 10.43 -6.84
CA PHE A 43 14.65 10.30 -6.77
C PHE A 43 14.14 9.23 -7.73
N LEU A 44 14.55 9.27 -9.00
CA LEU A 44 14.14 8.27 -9.98
C LEU A 44 14.61 6.87 -9.60
N LYS A 45 15.84 6.73 -9.09
CA LYS A 45 16.42 5.43 -8.70
C LYS A 45 15.62 4.77 -7.58
N GLU A 46 15.25 5.53 -6.56
CA GLU A 46 14.68 5.01 -5.30
C GLU A 46 13.14 5.10 -5.25
N TYR A 47 12.56 6.18 -5.75
CA TYR A 47 11.14 6.53 -5.55
C TYR A 47 10.33 6.64 -6.84
N GLY A 48 10.81 7.36 -7.85
CA GLY A 48 10.03 7.80 -9.01
C GLY A 48 9.84 6.78 -10.14
N LYS A 49 10.51 5.62 -10.09
CA LYS A 49 10.31 4.54 -11.07
C LYS A 49 8.87 4.05 -11.06
N ILE A 50 8.31 3.86 -12.25
CA ILE A 50 6.99 3.24 -12.45
C ILE A 50 7.17 1.89 -13.12
N SER A 51 6.50 0.86 -12.57
CA SER A 51 6.36 -0.44 -13.21
C SER A 51 4.92 -0.67 -13.64
N TYR A 52 4.73 -1.09 -14.90
CA TYR A 52 3.43 -1.48 -15.45
C TYR A 52 3.10 -2.93 -15.09
N THR A 53 2.98 -3.20 -13.80
CA THR A 53 2.62 -4.52 -13.26
C THR A 53 1.84 -4.35 -11.96
N ARG A 54 0.98 -5.31 -11.61
CA ARG A 54 0.11 -5.22 -10.44
C ARG A 54 0.84 -5.24 -9.10
N ASP A 55 2.05 -5.80 -9.08
CA ASP A 55 2.88 -5.95 -7.88
C ASP A 55 3.96 -4.86 -7.74
N GLY A 56 3.98 -3.87 -8.64
CA GLY A 56 5.04 -2.86 -8.71
C GLY A 56 6.37 -3.42 -9.23
N GLY A 57 6.33 -4.59 -9.87
CA GLY A 57 7.43 -5.21 -10.60
C GLY A 57 8.33 -6.09 -9.73
N LEU A 58 9.08 -6.98 -10.38
CA LEU A 58 10.01 -7.87 -9.70
C LEU A 58 11.15 -7.08 -9.03
N GLY A 59 11.35 -7.29 -7.73
CA GLY A 59 12.42 -6.64 -6.97
C GLY A 59 12.16 -5.15 -6.70
N LEU A 60 13.06 -4.29 -7.18
CA LEU A 60 12.98 -2.83 -7.07
C LEU A 60 12.67 -2.18 -8.44
N ALA A 61 11.90 -2.87 -9.29
CA ALA A 61 11.55 -2.39 -10.62
C ALA A 61 10.68 -1.13 -10.57
N GLY A 62 9.57 -1.16 -9.85
CA GLY A 62 8.85 0.04 -9.43
C GLY A 62 9.54 0.69 -8.23
N GLY A 63 9.45 2.01 -8.12
CA GLY A 63 10.02 2.78 -7.04
C GLY A 63 9.26 2.61 -5.74
N LYS A 64 9.85 3.05 -4.62
CA LYS A 64 9.23 2.95 -3.29
C LYS A 64 7.88 3.67 -3.23
N LEU A 65 7.76 4.83 -3.88
CA LEU A 65 6.52 5.61 -3.91
C LEU A 65 5.35 4.81 -4.49
N GLN A 66 5.56 4.16 -5.65
CA GLN A 66 4.55 3.30 -6.27
C GLN A 66 4.15 2.14 -5.35
N ARG A 67 5.14 1.50 -4.73
CA ARG A 67 4.90 0.33 -3.87
C ARG A 67 4.17 0.69 -2.58
N ASP A 68 4.43 1.85 -2.00
CA ASP A 68 3.80 2.29 -0.76
C ASP A 68 2.35 2.71 -1.01
N ALA A 69 2.12 3.49 -2.08
CA ALA A 69 0.81 4.03 -2.42
C ALA A 69 -0.11 3.03 -3.13
N LEU A 70 0.37 2.38 -4.20
CA LEU A 70 -0.50 1.60 -5.09
C LEU A 70 -0.59 0.12 -4.74
N CYS A 71 0.40 -0.43 -4.05
CA CYS A 71 0.49 -1.86 -3.79
C CYS A 71 0.21 -2.20 -2.34
N THR A 72 -0.43 -3.35 -2.11
CA THR A 72 -0.48 -4.00 -0.80
C THR A 72 0.91 -4.47 -0.36
N ARG A 73 1.06 -4.75 0.93
CA ARG A 73 2.29 -5.29 1.51
C ARG A 73 2.54 -6.71 0.97
N GLY A 74 3.81 -7.05 0.81
CA GLY A 74 4.19 -8.41 0.40
C GLY A 74 3.89 -9.40 1.52
N ARG A 75 3.01 -10.36 1.23
CA ARG A 75 2.71 -11.49 2.12
C ARG A 75 3.23 -12.78 1.49
N GLN A 76 3.81 -13.64 2.31
CA GLN A 76 4.31 -14.96 1.92
C GLN A 76 3.74 -16.01 2.88
N GLY A 77 3.64 -17.25 2.43
CA GLY A 77 3.18 -18.37 3.25
C GLY A 77 2.04 -19.15 2.63
N LYS A 78 1.51 -20.11 3.39
CA LYS A 78 0.42 -21.01 2.98
C LYS A 78 -0.94 -20.33 3.14
N ALA A 79 -1.21 -19.35 2.29
CA ALA A 79 -2.44 -18.57 2.29
C ALA A 79 -2.73 -18.06 0.87
N PRO A 80 -3.99 -17.72 0.54
CA PRO A 80 -4.36 -17.24 -0.79
C PRO A 80 -3.93 -15.80 -1.07
N PHE A 81 -3.18 -15.16 -0.16
CA PHE A 81 -2.76 -13.76 -0.32
C PHE A 81 -1.77 -13.59 -1.46
N SER A 82 -2.06 -12.64 -2.35
CA SER A 82 -1.09 -12.16 -3.33
C SER A 82 0.14 -11.57 -2.63
N ASN A 83 1.33 -11.88 -3.14
CA ASN A 83 2.58 -11.28 -2.69
C ASN A 83 2.75 -9.88 -3.33
N ARG A 84 2.00 -8.91 -2.79
CA ARG A 84 1.70 -7.56 -3.33
C ARG A 84 0.74 -7.57 -4.52
N ASN A 85 -0.27 -6.71 -4.49
CA ASN A 85 -1.17 -6.47 -5.61
C ASN A 85 -1.65 -5.02 -5.56
N LEU A 86 -2.31 -4.53 -6.61
CA LEU A 86 -2.89 -3.18 -6.60
C LEU A 86 -3.96 -3.09 -5.51
N ARG A 87 -4.03 -1.98 -4.78
CA ARG A 87 -4.97 -1.82 -3.65
C ARG A 87 -6.45 -1.80 -4.07
N TRP A 88 -6.74 -1.45 -5.32
CA TRP A 88 -8.09 -1.55 -5.89
C TRP A 88 -8.39 -2.92 -6.50
N HIS A 89 -7.65 -3.96 -6.09
CA HIS A 89 -7.95 -5.33 -6.50
C HIS A 89 -9.39 -5.73 -6.12
N PRO A 90 -10.15 -6.35 -7.04
CA PRO A 90 -11.57 -6.60 -6.82
C PRO A 90 -11.86 -7.74 -5.84
N LEU A 91 -10.95 -8.69 -5.60
CA LEU A 91 -11.22 -9.80 -4.69
C LEU A 91 -10.51 -9.63 -3.35
N ILE A 92 -11.27 -9.41 -2.29
CA ILE A 92 -10.75 -9.20 -0.93
C ILE A 92 -11.14 -10.34 0.01
N VAL A 93 -10.40 -10.48 1.11
CA VAL A 93 -10.78 -11.33 2.25
C VAL A 93 -10.97 -10.47 3.50
N ALA A 94 -11.97 -10.82 4.31
CA ALA A 94 -12.26 -10.16 5.58
C ALA A 94 -12.89 -11.15 6.56
N GLU A 95 -12.81 -10.86 7.86
CA GLU A 95 -13.52 -11.62 8.89
C GLU A 95 -15.03 -11.38 8.81
N ASN A 96 -15.43 -10.13 8.59
CA ASN A 96 -16.83 -9.71 8.46
C ASN A 96 -17.03 -9.00 7.12
N ARG A 97 -18.25 -9.06 6.57
CA ARG A 97 -18.59 -8.39 5.31
C ARG A 97 -18.43 -6.86 5.45
N PRO A 98 -17.51 -6.23 4.70
CA PRO A 98 -17.41 -4.79 4.67
C PRO A 98 -18.50 -4.18 3.79
N ILE A 99 -18.87 -2.93 4.11
CA ILE A 99 -19.95 -2.22 3.39
C ILE A 99 -19.61 -1.93 1.93
N PHE A 100 -18.32 -1.92 1.58
CA PHE A 100 -17.80 -1.54 0.26
C PHE A 100 -17.52 -2.73 -0.65
N ALA A 101 -17.96 -3.94 -0.29
CA ALA A 101 -17.82 -5.14 -1.11
C ALA A 101 -19.09 -6.02 -1.09
N LYS A 102 -19.33 -6.70 -2.20
CA LYS A 102 -20.36 -7.73 -2.30
C LYS A 102 -19.80 -9.07 -1.88
N GLU A 103 -20.61 -9.86 -1.19
CA GLU A 103 -20.21 -11.21 -0.84
C GLU A 103 -20.17 -12.10 -2.09
N ILE A 104 -19.20 -13.02 -2.15
CA ILE A 104 -19.25 -14.09 -3.15
C ILE A 104 -20.36 -15.09 -2.79
N GLU A 105 -20.71 -15.98 -3.70
CA GLU A 105 -21.67 -17.05 -3.43
C GLU A 105 -20.99 -18.28 -2.80
N ARG A 106 -19.82 -18.68 -3.34
CA ARG A 106 -19.04 -19.83 -2.86
C ARG A 106 -17.66 -19.89 -3.52
N ILE A 107 -16.80 -20.70 -2.91
CA ILE A 107 -15.57 -21.19 -3.54
C ILE A 107 -15.84 -22.58 -4.13
N GLU A 108 -15.26 -22.83 -5.30
CA GLU A 108 -15.13 -24.18 -5.87
C GLU A 108 -13.63 -24.47 -6.07
N ILE A 109 -13.24 -25.74 -5.91
CA ILE A 109 -11.89 -26.20 -6.21
C ILE A 109 -11.99 -27.19 -7.37
N GLN A 110 -11.37 -26.85 -8.50
CA GLN A 110 -11.32 -27.69 -9.69
C GLN A 110 -9.91 -28.24 -9.91
N GLY A 111 -9.81 -29.45 -10.45
CA GLY A 111 -8.54 -30.14 -10.72
C GLY A 111 -8.22 -31.21 -9.68
N GLU A 112 -7.21 -32.03 -10.01
CA GLU A 112 -6.72 -33.13 -9.16
C GLU A 112 -5.25 -32.87 -8.79
N ASP A 113 -4.84 -33.37 -7.62
CA ASP A 113 -3.47 -33.29 -7.10
C ASP A 113 -2.84 -31.89 -7.21
N GLU A 114 -1.78 -31.74 -8.01
CA GLU A 114 -1.01 -30.50 -8.14
C GLU A 114 -1.63 -29.47 -9.10
N ALA A 115 -2.74 -29.81 -9.76
CA ALA A 115 -3.43 -28.94 -10.72
C ALA A 115 -4.66 -28.23 -10.13
N GLN A 116 -4.83 -28.25 -8.80
CA GLN A 116 -5.99 -27.64 -8.15
C GLN A 116 -5.98 -26.11 -8.24
N ILE A 117 -7.12 -25.54 -8.67
CA ILE A 117 -7.34 -24.09 -8.78
C ILE A 117 -8.56 -23.67 -7.95
N LEU A 118 -8.48 -22.48 -7.35
CA LEU A 118 -9.63 -21.81 -6.75
C LEU A 118 -10.48 -21.18 -7.85
N ILE A 119 -11.79 -21.35 -7.75
CA ILE A 119 -12.81 -20.68 -8.54
C ILE A 119 -13.75 -19.96 -7.59
N PHE A 120 -13.93 -18.66 -7.78
CA PHE A 120 -14.80 -17.83 -6.97
C PHE A 120 -16.09 -17.57 -7.73
N ILE A 121 -17.21 -18.05 -7.20
CA ILE A 121 -18.53 -17.89 -7.82
C ILE A 121 -19.17 -16.61 -7.29
N VAL A 122 -19.61 -15.73 -8.19
CA VAL A 122 -20.30 -14.48 -7.86
C VAL A 122 -21.57 -14.34 -8.70
N LYS A 123 -22.51 -13.48 -8.26
CA LYS A 123 -23.65 -13.09 -9.09
C LYS A 123 -23.37 -11.80 -9.85
N ASP A 124 -23.68 -11.80 -11.15
CA ASP A 124 -23.70 -10.59 -11.96
C ASP A 124 -24.91 -9.69 -11.63
N SER A 125 -24.99 -8.53 -12.29
CA SER A 125 -26.10 -7.59 -12.13
C SER A 125 -27.48 -8.13 -12.55
N LYS A 126 -27.53 -9.26 -13.26
CA LYS A 126 -28.73 -9.97 -13.69
C LYS A 126 -29.04 -11.17 -12.81
N GLY A 127 -28.20 -11.48 -11.82
CA GLY A 127 -28.34 -12.62 -10.91
C GLY A 127 -27.80 -13.94 -11.45
N ASN A 128 -27.07 -13.95 -12.59
CA ASN A 128 -26.43 -15.15 -13.10
C ASN A 128 -25.15 -15.44 -12.33
N GLU A 129 -24.88 -16.71 -12.07
CA GLU A 129 -23.62 -17.14 -11.48
C GLU A 129 -22.49 -17.10 -12.52
N ILE A 130 -21.39 -16.45 -12.16
CA ILE A 130 -20.15 -16.39 -12.95
C ILE A 130 -19.00 -16.85 -12.05
N GLY A 131 -18.19 -17.77 -12.56
CA GLY A 131 -16.99 -18.25 -11.87
C GLY A 131 -15.72 -17.57 -12.39
N TYR A 132 -14.87 -17.11 -11.49
CA TYR A 132 -13.56 -16.55 -11.79
C TYR A 132 -12.47 -17.44 -11.19
N THR A 133 -11.57 -17.95 -12.03
CA THR A 133 -10.38 -18.68 -11.57
C THR A 133 -9.39 -17.74 -10.88
N SER A 134 -8.51 -18.28 -10.05
CA SER A 134 -7.50 -17.51 -9.29
C SER A 134 -6.66 -16.55 -10.13
N ASP A 135 -6.34 -16.90 -11.38
CA ASP A 135 -5.60 -16.04 -12.32
C ASP A 135 -6.49 -14.96 -12.98
N LYS A 136 -7.82 -15.12 -12.93
CA LYS A 136 -8.83 -14.26 -13.57
C LYS A 136 -9.59 -13.35 -12.62
N VAL A 137 -9.40 -13.46 -11.31
CA VAL A 137 -10.09 -12.63 -10.31
C VAL A 137 -9.88 -11.13 -10.52
N HIS A 138 -8.77 -10.71 -11.15
CA HIS A 138 -8.49 -9.31 -11.46
C HIS A 138 -9.44 -8.70 -12.52
N GLU A 139 -10.19 -9.54 -13.25
CA GLU A 139 -11.17 -9.16 -14.27
C GLU A 139 -12.59 -9.01 -13.70
N MET A 140 -12.79 -9.20 -12.39
CA MET A 140 -14.08 -9.02 -11.75
C MET A 140 -14.57 -7.56 -11.89
N PRO A 141 -15.87 -7.34 -12.17
CA PRO A 141 -16.39 -6.02 -12.55
C PRO A 141 -16.52 -5.05 -11.37
N GLU A 142 -16.53 -5.57 -10.14
CA GLU A 142 -16.65 -4.80 -8.91
C GLU A 142 -15.96 -5.53 -7.77
N ARG A 143 -15.96 -4.93 -6.58
CA ARG A 143 -15.28 -5.50 -5.43
C ARG A 143 -16.15 -6.57 -4.74
N PHE A 144 -15.59 -7.77 -4.62
CA PHE A 144 -16.16 -8.90 -3.90
C PHE A 144 -15.33 -9.27 -2.68
N VAL A 145 -15.99 -9.84 -1.66
CA VAL A 145 -15.37 -10.34 -0.42
C VAL A 145 -15.59 -11.83 -0.24
N VAL A 146 -14.52 -12.51 0.17
CA VAL A 146 -14.56 -13.90 0.63
C VAL A 146 -14.46 -13.93 2.16
N LEU A 147 -15.52 -14.39 2.80
CA LEU A 147 -15.65 -14.55 4.26
C LEU A 147 -15.19 -15.93 4.76
N PRO A 148 -14.94 -16.11 6.08
CA PRO A 148 -14.52 -17.39 6.65
C PRO A 148 -15.43 -18.57 6.28
N GLU A 149 -16.75 -18.35 6.25
CA GLU A 149 -17.74 -19.37 5.89
C GLU A 149 -17.54 -19.97 4.49
N HIS A 150 -17.01 -19.22 3.53
CA HIS A 150 -16.68 -19.73 2.20
C HIS A 150 -15.47 -20.66 2.21
N TRP A 151 -14.55 -20.46 3.14
CA TRP A 151 -13.33 -21.27 3.26
C TRP A 151 -13.57 -22.57 4.02
N PHE A 152 -14.50 -22.58 4.99
CA PHE A 152 -14.76 -23.72 5.87
C PHE A 152 -15.02 -25.05 5.14
N PRO A 153 -15.81 -25.11 4.06
CA PRO A 153 -16.01 -26.36 3.31
C PRO A 153 -14.73 -26.97 2.73
N HIS A 154 -13.66 -26.17 2.59
CA HIS A 154 -12.44 -26.56 1.90
C HIS A 154 -11.21 -26.76 2.81
N ILE A 155 -11.34 -26.54 4.13
CA ILE A 155 -10.20 -26.55 5.07
C ILE A 155 -9.34 -27.82 4.93
N GLU A 156 -9.97 -28.99 4.90
CA GLU A 156 -9.22 -30.26 4.87
C GLU A 156 -8.46 -30.45 3.57
N ASN A 157 -8.96 -29.91 2.45
CA ASN A 157 -8.22 -29.88 1.20
C ASN A 157 -7.06 -28.87 1.27
N LEU A 158 -7.36 -27.62 1.64
CA LEU A 158 -6.38 -26.53 1.68
C LEU A 158 -5.22 -26.79 2.66
N ARG A 159 -5.47 -27.48 3.79
CA ARG A 159 -4.42 -27.86 4.75
C ARG A 159 -3.35 -28.75 4.12
N ASN A 160 -3.73 -29.56 3.13
CA ASN A 160 -2.84 -30.48 2.43
C ASN A 160 -2.14 -29.85 1.22
N TRP A 161 -2.45 -28.59 0.88
CA TRP A 161 -1.80 -27.90 -0.22
C TRP A 161 -0.30 -27.67 0.03
N ASN A 162 0.48 -27.95 -1.02
CA ASN A 162 1.91 -27.68 -1.07
C ASN A 162 2.20 -26.23 -1.50
N ASP A 163 3.47 -25.83 -1.52
CA ASP A 163 3.87 -24.47 -1.87
C ASP A 163 3.52 -24.08 -3.33
N THR A 164 3.44 -25.05 -4.25
CA THR A 164 3.06 -24.84 -5.64
C THR A 164 1.58 -24.45 -5.75
N LEU A 165 0.70 -25.23 -5.11
CA LEU A 165 -0.74 -24.96 -5.07
C LEU A 165 -1.04 -23.61 -4.42
N TRP A 166 -0.36 -23.26 -3.33
CA TRP A 166 -0.51 -21.94 -2.71
C TRP A 166 0.01 -20.81 -3.60
N THR A 167 1.13 -21.03 -4.30
CA THR A 167 1.67 -20.03 -5.23
C THR A 167 0.71 -19.76 -6.38
N GLN A 168 0.15 -20.79 -7.01
CA GLN A 168 -0.77 -20.63 -8.15
C GLN A 168 -2.19 -20.19 -7.75
N ASN A 169 -2.47 -20.06 -6.45
CA ASN A 169 -3.75 -19.56 -5.92
C ASN A 169 -3.62 -18.32 -5.01
N SER A 170 -2.44 -17.68 -4.99
CA SER A 170 -2.15 -16.39 -4.34
C SER A 170 -2.82 -15.18 -5.02
N CYS A 171 -4.15 -15.11 -4.95
CA CYS A 171 -4.97 -14.24 -5.78
C CYS A 171 -5.78 -13.17 -5.03
N VAL A 172 -5.83 -13.18 -3.69
CA VAL A 172 -6.66 -12.22 -2.92
C VAL A 172 -5.81 -11.18 -2.20
N ILE A 173 -6.43 -10.05 -1.85
CA ILE A 173 -5.86 -9.08 -0.89
C ILE A 173 -6.68 -9.00 0.40
N PRO A 174 -6.08 -8.62 1.54
CA PRO A 174 -6.85 -8.31 2.75
C PRO A 174 -7.72 -7.06 2.55
N ALA A 175 -8.94 -7.08 3.06
CA ALA A 175 -9.85 -5.93 3.01
C ALA A 175 -9.25 -4.67 3.65
N LEU A 176 -8.50 -4.82 4.74
CA LEU A 176 -7.83 -3.70 5.42
C LEU A 176 -6.82 -2.95 4.54
N GLU A 177 -6.25 -3.59 3.52
CA GLU A 177 -5.28 -2.96 2.62
C GLU A 177 -5.91 -2.43 1.33
N ALA A 178 -7.19 -2.73 1.11
CA ALA A 178 -7.93 -2.35 -0.08
C ALA A 178 -8.32 -0.87 -0.03
N CYS A 179 -8.29 -0.21 -1.18
CA CYS A 179 -8.86 1.11 -1.35
C CYS A 179 -9.29 1.34 -2.79
N ASN A 180 -9.93 2.47 -3.05
CA ASN A 180 -10.29 2.83 -4.41
C ASN A 180 -9.06 3.31 -5.18
N TRP A 181 -9.14 3.25 -6.51
CA TRP A 181 -8.01 3.65 -7.36
C TRP A 181 -7.66 5.13 -7.14
N TRP A 182 -8.68 5.99 -6.98
CA TRP A 182 -8.49 7.41 -6.78
C TRP A 182 -7.83 7.73 -5.44
N ASP A 183 -8.23 7.03 -4.36
CA ASP A 183 -7.58 7.14 -3.05
C ASP A 183 -6.09 6.77 -3.13
N SER A 184 -5.74 5.78 -3.95
CA SER A 184 -4.35 5.37 -4.19
C SER A 184 -3.56 6.43 -4.96
N VAL A 185 -4.16 7.04 -6.00
CA VAL A 185 -3.53 8.11 -6.80
C VAL A 185 -3.27 9.35 -5.95
N GLU A 186 -4.25 9.78 -5.17
CA GLU A 186 -4.05 10.92 -4.28
C GLU A 186 -3.01 10.63 -3.20
N THR A 187 -2.99 9.40 -2.66
CA THR A 187 -1.94 8.96 -1.74
C THR A 187 -0.57 9.02 -2.40
N TYR A 188 -0.46 8.56 -3.66
CA TYR A 188 0.78 8.67 -4.45
C TYR A 188 1.23 10.12 -4.59
N ALA A 189 0.29 11.02 -4.90
CA ALA A 189 0.56 12.46 -5.02
C ALA A 189 1.04 13.07 -3.69
N VAL A 190 0.34 12.85 -2.57
CA VAL A 190 0.71 13.38 -1.25
C VAL A 190 2.08 12.90 -0.80
N LEU A 191 2.33 11.59 -0.89
CA LEU A 191 3.63 11.01 -0.55
C LEU A 191 4.73 11.53 -1.48
N GLY A 192 4.44 11.72 -2.77
CA GLY A 192 5.35 12.27 -3.75
C GLY A 192 5.73 13.73 -3.47
N ILE A 193 4.75 14.58 -3.12
CA ILE A 193 4.96 15.96 -2.68
C ILE A 193 5.86 16.00 -1.45
N ALA A 194 5.59 15.15 -0.45
CA ALA A 194 6.37 15.09 0.78
C ALA A 194 7.86 14.84 0.49
N LEU A 195 8.16 13.84 -0.34
CA LEU A 195 9.53 13.54 -0.78
C LEU A 195 10.15 14.71 -1.55
N ALA A 196 9.44 15.23 -2.56
CA ALA A 196 9.95 16.24 -3.46
C ALA A 196 10.33 17.53 -2.74
N VAL A 197 9.49 17.96 -1.80
CA VAL A 197 9.67 19.20 -1.04
C VAL A 197 10.72 19.01 0.05
N ASP A 198 10.58 17.98 0.89
CA ASP A 198 11.40 17.88 2.10
C ASP A 198 12.76 17.20 1.87
N LEU A 199 12.82 16.16 1.04
CA LEU A 199 14.07 15.46 0.74
C LEU A 199 14.82 16.10 -0.42
N TYR A 200 14.09 16.65 -1.40
CA TYR A 200 14.68 17.10 -2.66
C TYR A 200 14.59 18.61 -2.91
N GLY A 201 13.99 19.39 -2.00
CA GLY A 201 14.00 20.86 -2.04
C GLY A 201 13.17 21.49 -3.17
N SER A 202 12.12 20.81 -3.63
CA SER A 202 11.17 21.35 -4.61
C SER A 202 10.32 22.48 -4.01
N ASP A 203 9.87 23.42 -4.84
CA ASP A 203 8.94 24.47 -4.45
C ASP A 203 7.53 23.90 -4.24
N PHE A 204 7.03 23.94 -3.00
CA PHE A 204 5.73 23.38 -2.64
C PHE A 204 4.58 24.00 -3.45
N GLY A 205 4.48 25.33 -3.52
CA GLY A 205 3.34 25.99 -4.15
C GLY A 205 3.21 25.67 -5.64
N LYS A 206 4.33 25.67 -6.38
CA LYS A 206 4.36 25.31 -7.80
C LYS A 206 4.06 23.83 -8.00
N LEU A 207 4.72 22.94 -7.24
CA LEU A 207 4.52 21.50 -7.38
C LEU A 207 3.07 21.10 -7.03
N TYR A 208 2.56 21.61 -5.91
CA TYR A 208 1.19 21.36 -5.45
C TYR A 208 0.19 21.77 -6.54
N ASN A 209 0.24 23.00 -7.03
CA ASN A 209 -0.68 23.48 -8.07
C ASN A 209 -0.61 22.66 -9.37
N ASN A 210 0.58 22.22 -9.78
CA ASN A 210 0.73 21.38 -10.97
C ASN A 210 0.11 19.99 -10.76
N ILE A 211 0.28 19.39 -9.57
CA ILE A 211 -0.33 18.10 -9.24
C ILE A 211 -1.85 18.23 -9.13
N MET A 212 -2.36 19.28 -8.47
CA MET A 212 -3.80 19.57 -8.40
C MET A 212 -4.42 19.64 -9.80
N LYS A 213 -3.73 20.30 -10.73
CA LYS A 213 -4.15 20.37 -12.14
C LYS A 213 -4.22 18.98 -12.79
N ILE A 214 -3.17 18.18 -12.65
CA ILE A 214 -3.13 16.80 -13.20
C ILE A 214 -4.28 15.95 -12.65
N LEU A 215 -4.55 16.05 -11.34
CA LEU A 215 -5.65 15.34 -10.70
C LEU A 215 -7.00 15.80 -11.26
N SER A 216 -7.23 17.10 -11.39
CA SER A 216 -8.48 17.66 -11.91
C SER A 216 -8.75 17.43 -13.39
N GLU A 217 -7.70 17.17 -14.17
CA GLU A 217 -7.79 16.90 -15.61
C GLU A 217 -7.90 15.39 -15.93
N GLN A 218 -8.00 14.53 -14.91
CA GLN A 218 -8.16 13.09 -15.10
C GLN A 218 -9.43 12.75 -15.88
N THR A 219 -9.36 11.75 -16.75
CA THR A 219 -10.49 11.27 -17.58
C THR A 219 -10.76 9.77 -17.43
N ILE A 220 -10.31 9.18 -16.32
CA ILE A 220 -10.45 7.75 -16.03
C ILE A 220 -11.91 7.45 -15.68
N ASP A 221 -12.50 8.30 -14.84
CA ASP A 221 -13.90 8.22 -14.44
C ASP A 221 -14.43 9.64 -14.19
N GLU A 222 -15.28 10.14 -15.09
CA GLU A 222 -15.84 11.49 -15.02
C GLU A 222 -16.80 11.69 -13.82
N SER A 223 -17.24 10.61 -13.17
CA SER A 223 -18.07 10.70 -11.97
C SER A 223 -17.27 11.02 -10.70
N ILE A 224 -15.93 10.97 -10.78
CA ILE A 224 -15.02 11.19 -9.67
C ILE A 224 -14.31 12.54 -9.84
N GLU A 225 -14.65 13.48 -8.98
CA GLU A 225 -13.95 14.76 -8.90
C GLU A 225 -12.66 14.59 -8.10
N LEU A 226 -11.51 14.77 -8.78
CA LEU A 226 -10.21 14.84 -8.13
C LEU A 226 -9.62 16.25 -8.21
N PRO A 227 -8.84 16.68 -7.21
CA PRO A 227 -8.67 16.03 -5.92
C PRO A 227 -9.96 16.05 -5.08
N THR A 228 -10.17 15.01 -4.30
CA THR A 228 -11.26 14.87 -3.34
C THR A 228 -11.08 15.85 -2.18
N THR A 229 -12.12 15.99 -1.36
CA THR A 229 -12.07 16.78 -0.11
C THR A 229 -11.11 16.22 0.94
N LEU A 230 -10.57 15.01 0.74
CA LEU A 230 -9.58 14.38 1.62
C LEU A 230 -8.15 14.84 1.31
N PHE A 231 -7.91 15.45 0.16
CA PHE A 231 -6.58 15.85 -0.25
C PHE A 231 -6.06 16.99 0.65
N PRO A 232 -4.89 16.84 1.29
CA PRO A 232 -4.36 17.84 2.21
C PRO A 232 -3.92 19.11 1.48
N ILE A 233 -4.07 20.26 2.16
CA ILE A 233 -3.72 21.59 1.62
C ILE A 233 -2.50 22.18 2.32
N ASP A 234 -2.28 21.85 3.60
CA ASP A 234 -1.16 22.38 4.37
C ASP A 234 0.14 21.61 4.05
N ASN A 235 1.17 22.35 3.67
CA ASN A 235 2.52 21.84 3.45
C ASN A 235 3.05 21.11 4.69
N GLU A 236 2.87 21.69 5.88
CA GLU A 236 3.44 21.14 7.11
C GLU A 236 2.78 19.82 7.52
N ASP A 237 1.52 19.61 7.16
CA ASP A 237 0.83 18.34 7.33
C ASP A 237 1.30 17.26 6.36
N ILE A 238 1.88 17.65 5.22
CA ILE A 238 2.39 16.73 4.19
C ILE A 238 3.84 16.32 4.47
N ILE A 239 4.70 17.28 4.83
CA ILE A 239 6.17 17.07 4.90
C ILE A 239 6.68 16.60 6.27
N ARG A 240 5.84 16.60 7.31
CA ARG A 240 6.24 16.23 8.67
C ARG A 240 5.74 14.84 9.04
N CYS A 241 6.55 14.15 9.85
CA CYS A 241 6.10 12.96 10.55
C CYS A 241 4.91 13.33 11.47
N PRO A 242 3.78 12.60 11.39
CA PRO A 242 2.58 12.94 12.16
C PRO A 242 2.79 12.85 13.69
N VAL A 243 3.68 11.95 14.13
CA VAL A 243 3.95 11.71 15.56
C VAL A 243 4.93 12.74 16.13
N CYS A 244 6.16 12.79 15.60
CA CYS A 244 7.20 13.64 16.18
C CYS A 244 7.20 15.07 15.65
N ARG A 245 6.38 15.37 14.62
CA ARG A 245 6.27 16.68 13.96
C ARG A 245 7.58 17.24 13.41
N LEU A 246 8.61 16.42 13.29
CA LEU A 246 9.82 16.74 12.54
C LEU A 246 9.58 16.48 11.06
N ASN A 247 10.20 17.30 10.22
CA ASN A 247 10.35 17.03 8.79
C ASN A 247 10.88 15.61 8.55
N ILE A 248 10.36 14.92 7.55
CA ILE A 248 10.68 13.51 7.28
C ILE A 248 12.16 13.27 6.89
N SER A 249 12.87 14.32 6.48
CA SER A 249 14.32 14.35 6.21
C SER A 249 15.17 14.45 7.47
N LYS A 250 14.59 14.79 8.63
CA LYS A 250 15.34 15.02 9.88
C LYS A 250 15.53 13.72 10.64
N GLY A 251 16.80 13.34 10.83
CA GLY A 251 17.15 12.19 11.66
C GLY A 251 16.71 12.32 13.12
N LEU A 252 16.49 11.18 13.77
CA LEU A 252 16.08 11.07 15.18
C LEU A 252 17.27 10.97 16.15
N GLU A 253 18.50 11.24 15.70
CA GLU A 253 19.72 11.09 16.51
C GLU A 253 19.72 11.96 17.76
N GLY A 254 19.01 13.11 17.74
CA GLY A 254 18.86 13.98 18.92
C GLY A 254 18.13 13.32 20.10
N PHE A 255 17.39 12.23 19.86
CA PHE A 255 16.74 11.44 20.90
C PHE A 255 17.63 10.33 21.46
N ARG A 256 18.81 10.07 20.86
CA ARG A 256 19.76 9.05 21.28
C ARG A 256 20.91 9.68 22.07
N LYS A 257 21.36 8.98 23.13
CA LYS A 257 22.54 9.36 23.91
C LYS A 257 23.81 8.58 23.55
N SER A 258 23.67 7.54 22.71
CA SER A 258 24.74 6.63 22.34
C SER A 258 24.49 6.06 20.96
N ASN A 259 25.56 5.81 20.21
CA ASN A 259 25.48 5.12 18.92
C ASN A 259 25.09 3.66 19.12
N ARG A 260 24.31 3.13 18.18
CA ARG A 260 23.99 1.70 18.15
C ARG A 260 25.28 0.91 17.87
N GLY A 261 25.59 -0.07 18.72
CA GLY A 261 26.75 -0.93 18.52
C GLY A 261 26.70 -1.67 17.18
N GLU A 262 27.86 -1.91 16.58
CA GLU A 262 27.96 -2.71 15.37
C GLU A 262 27.53 -4.15 15.68
N THR A 263 26.56 -4.63 14.91
CA THR A 263 26.16 -6.04 14.93
C THR A 263 26.82 -6.74 13.76
N TRP A 264 27.50 -7.85 14.05
CA TRP A 264 28.07 -8.72 13.03
C TRP A 264 27.00 -9.10 11.99
N GLN A 265 27.35 -8.98 10.72
CA GLN A 265 26.57 -9.51 9.61
C GLN A 265 27.53 -10.29 8.70
N PRO A 266 27.08 -11.40 8.10
CA PRO A 266 27.87 -12.10 7.12
C PRO A 266 28.20 -11.17 5.94
N ALA A 267 29.48 -11.11 5.54
CA ALA A 267 29.98 -10.17 4.53
C ALA A 267 29.33 -10.33 3.14
N TRP A 268 28.72 -11.49 2.87
CA TRP A 268 28.03 -11.81 1.62
C TRP A 268 26.54 -11.44 1.62
N ARG A 269 26.00 -10.87 2.71
CA ARG A 269 24.60 -10.43 2.79
C ARG A 269 24.51 -8.93 2.60
N SER A 270 23.68 -8.49 1.65
CA SER A 270 23.32 -7.07 1.52
C SER A 270 22.65 -6.57 2.79
N SER A 271 23.18 -5.48 3.34
CA SER A 271 22.65 -4.87 4.57
C SER A 271 21.27 -4.27 4.31
N LYS A 272 20.23 -4.81 4.95
CA LYS A 272 18.92 -4.13 5.05
C LYS A 272 18.88 -3.09 6.19
N LYS A 273 20.02 -2.79 6.83
CA LYS A 273 20.03 -1.99 8.07
C LYS A 273 19.55 -0.56 7.88
N GLU A 274 19.70 0.03 6.70
CA GLU A 274 19.19 1.40 6.44
C GLU A 274 17.67 1.47 6.57
N GLU A 275 16.93 0.45 6.13
CA GLU A 275 15.47 0.34 6.35
C GLU A 275 15.11 0.00 7.82
N GLY A 276 16.09 -0.48 8.58
CA GLY A 276 15.97 -0.76 10.01
C GLY A 276 16.39 0.40 10.91
N ASP A 277 16.84 1.52 10.34
CA ASP A 277 17.21 2.70 11.11
C ASP A 277 15.97 3.46 11.59
N ASP A 278 16.05 4.04 12.79
CA ASP A 278 14.94 4.73 13.43
C ASP A 278 14.47 5.95 12.61
N SER A 279 15.40 6.58 11.90
CA SER A 279 15.17 7.73 11.03
C SER A 279 14.66 7.36 9.63
N SER A 280 14.63 6.07 9.28
CA SER A 280 14.16 5.66 7.94
C SER A 280 12.69 6.03 7.76
N ILE A 281 12.34 6.53 6.57
CA ILE A 281 10.96 6.92 6.27
C ILE A 281 10.12 5.71 5.87
N GLN A 282 8.93 5.62 6.45
CA GLN A 282 7.96 4.57 6.16
C GLN A 282 6.58 5.18 5.96
N ILE A 283 5.77 4.52 5.12
CA ILE A 283 4.35 4.83 5.07
C ILE A 283 3.71 4.56 6.43
N MET A 284 2.93 5.52 6.89
CA MET A 284 2.18 5.51 8.14
C MET A 284 0.71 5.80 7.87
N HIS A 285 -0.15 5.22 8.69
CA HIS A 285 -1.58 5.50 8.72
C HIS A 285 -1.89 6.22 10.04
N ILE A 286 -2.39 7.46 9.97
CA ILE A 286 -2.72 8.28 11.16
C ILE A 286 -3.79 7.58 12.01
N ASN A 287 -4.78 7.01 11.34
CA ASN A 287 -5.75 6.07 11.89
C ASN A 287 -5.45 4.68 11.35
N PRO A 288 -5.45 3.64 12.19
CA PRO A 288 -5.09 2.29 11.77
C PRO A 288 -6.02 1.78 10.68
N LEU A 289 -5.53 0.92 9.79
CA LEU A 289 -6.36 0.30 8.77
C LEU A 289 -7.48 -0.54 9.39
N SER A 290 -8.62 -0.64 8.71
CA SER A 290 -9.79 -1.40 9.16
C SER A 290 -10.32 -2.24 8.01
N GLU A 291 -10.84 -3.43 8.30
CA GLU A 291 -11.55 -4.22 7.29
C GLU A 291 -12.91 -3.60 6.95
N SER A 292 -13.55 -2.88 7.88
CA SER A 292 -14.93 -2.39 7.71
C SER A 292 -15.06 -1.19 6.77
N GLU A 293 -14.00 -0.41 6.59
CA GLU A 293 -13.99 0.81 5.80
C GLU A 293 -12.63 1.11 5.16
N ILE A 294 -12.62 1.89 4.09
CA ILE A 294 -11.40 2.25 3.36
C ILE A 294 -10.66 3.35 4.10
N ARG A 295 -9.47 3.03 4.63
CA ARG A 295 -8.61 3.98 5.36
C ARG A 295 -7.27 4.29 4.68
N HIS A 296 -6.99 3.66 3.54
CA HIS A 296 -5.83 4.02 2.73
C HIS A 296 -6.21 5.13 1.74
N ASN A 297 -6.14 6.38 2.20
CA ASN A 297 -6.46 7.58 1.41
C ASN A 297 -5.52 8.75 1.77
N SER A 298 -5.61 9.82 0.99
CA SER A 298 -4.74 11.00 1.06
C SER A 298 -4.84 11.79 2.36
N ASN A 299 -5.94 11.69 3.11
CA ASN A 299 -6.03 12.32 4.43
C ASN A 299 -5.31 11.50 5.50
N ASN A 300 -5.36 10.17 5.41
CA ASN A 300 -4.90 9.27 6.47
C ASN A 300 -3.44 8.79 6.29
N VAL A 301 -2.92 8.81 5.07
CA VAL A 301 -1.59 8.29 4.75
C VAL A 301 -0.52 9.38 4.77
N ARG A 302 0.58 9.16 5.49
CA ARG A 302 1.76 10.06 5.51
C ARG A 302 3.07 9.28 5.47
N TYR A 303 4.15 9.95 5.12
CA TYR A 303 5.48 9.47 5.52
C TYR A 303 5.75 9.86 6.97
N GLY A 304 6.34 8.94 7.71
CA GLY A 304 6.91 9.26 9.01
C GLY A 304 8.09 8.36 9.34
N HIS A 305 8.78 8.72 10.44
CA HIS A 305 9.97 8.01 10.86
C HIS A 305 9.61 6.61 11.35
N ARG A 306 10.44 5.62 11.03
CA ARG A 306 10.22 4.22 11.41
C ARG A 306 10.01 4.05 12.90
N TRP A 307 10.77 4.74 13.75
CA TRP A 307 10.56 4.63 15.20
C TRP A 307 9.17 5.12 15.60
N CYS A 308 8.70 6.22 15.03
CA CYS A 308 7.34 6.72 15.24
C CYS A 308 6.28 5.72 14.75
N ASN A 309 6.46 5.17 13.54
CA ASN A 309 5.55 4.17 12.97
C ASN A 309 5.45 2.91 13.85
N VAL A 310 6.59 2.38 14.29
CA VAL A 310 6.65 1.20 15.16
C VAL A 310 6.04 1.51 16.52
N ALA A 311 6.20 2.73 17.05
CA ALA A 311 5.63 3.12 18.33
C ALA A 311 4.10 3.25 18.30
N MET A 312 3.51 3.68 17.17
CA MET A 312 2.06 3.74 17.01
C MET A 312 1.40 2.35 16.96
N THR A 313 2.11 1.34 16.45
CA THR A 313 1.55 -0.02 16.27
C THR A 313 0.24 0.02 15.45
N ASP A 314 -0.86 -0.54 15.96
CA ASP A 314 -2.19 -0.51 15.36
C ASP A 314 -3.15 0.45 16.09
N HIS A 315 -2.63 1.49 16.74
CA HIS A 315 -3.42 2.54 17.38
C HIS A 315 -3.48 3.80 16.51
N SER A 316 -4.53 4.60 16.69
CA SER A 316 -4.58 5.94 16.11
C SER A 316 -3.52 6.87 16.70
N LEU A 317 -3.25 7.98 16.01
CA LEU A 317 -2.33 9.00 16.49
C LEU A 317 -2.77 9.53 17.86
N ASP A 318 -4.05 9.82 18.04
CA ASP A 318 -4.59 10.37 19.30
C ASP A 318 -4.43 9.35 20.45
N GLU A 319 -4.84 8.09 20.24
CA GLU A 319 -4.64 7.03 21.24
C GLU A 319 -3.16 6.84 21.61
N THR A 320 -2.27 6.94 20.62
CA THR A 320 -0.83 6.83 20.84
C THR A 320 -0.31 7.98 21.69
N LEU A 321 -0.72 9.21 21.39
CA LEU A 321 -0.30 10.41 22.12
C LEU A 321 -0.83 10.41 23.54
N ASP A 322 -2.10 10.05 23.73
CA ASP A 322 -2.73 9.90 25.05
C ASP A 322 -1.98 8.86 25.91
N PHE A 323 -1.63 7.71 25.32
CA PHE A 323 -0.85 6.70 26.01
C PHE A 323 0.56 7.19 26.36
N MET A 324 1.26 7.86 25.43
CA MET A 324 2.58 8.43 25.69
C MET A 324 2.52 9.49 26.80
N GLU A 325 1.51 10.34 26.81
CA GLU A 325 1.29 11.33 27.87
C GLU A 325 1.06 10.66 29.22
N PHE A 326 0.20 9.64 29.27
CA PHE A 326 -0.03 8.84 30.47
C PHE A 326 1.29 8.26 31.01
N VAL A 327 2.10 7.63 30.16
CA VAL A 327 3.41 7.07 30.54
C VAL A 327 4.34 8.15 31.09
N VAL A 328 4.44 9.32 30.45
CA VAL A 328 5.28 10.43 30.92
C VAL A 328 4.82 10.96 32.29
N ARG A 329 3.51 11.06 32.51
CA ARG A 329 2.91 11.50 33.78
C ARG A 329 3.18 10.53 34.92
N ILE A 330 2.97 9.22 34.74
CA ILE A 330 3.23 8.22 35.80
C ILE A 330 4.71 8.13 36.20
N HIS A 331 5.61 8.52 35.31
CA HIS A 331 7.05 8.60 35.59
C HIS A 331 7.51 9.96 36.14
N ASN A 332 6.59 10.88 36.46
CA ASN A 332 6.89 12.23 36.94
C ASN A 332 7.84 13.01 36.00
N ARG A 333 7.70 12.81 34.70
CA ARG A 333 8.47 13.50 33.65
C ARG A 333 7.70 14.63 32.98
N CYS A 334 6.39 14.74 33.25
CA CYS A 334 5.58 15.94 32.99
C CYS A 334 5.45 16.72 34.30
N LYS A 335 5.56 18.05 34.24
CA LYS A 335 5.34 18.94 35.39
C LYS A 335 3.89 19.35 35.52
#